data_AF-A0A9D2JFD6-F1
#
_entry.id   AF-A0A9D2JFD6-F1
#
_cell.length_a   1.000
_cell.length_b   1.000
_cell.length_c   1.000
_cell.angle_alpha   90.00
_cell.angle_beta   90.00
_cell.angle_gamma   90.00
#
_symmetry.space_group_name_H-M   'P 1'
#
loop_
_entity.id
_entity.type
_entity.pdbx_description
1 polymer ?
#
loop_
_entity_poly.entity_id
_entity_poly.type
_entity_poly.pdbx_seq_one_letter_code
_entity_poly.pdbx_strand_id
1 'polypeptide(L)'
;EFQCGLAYGTISNPQSVEKTAEEVRASKQRSYATVRLIQQALQAALEDLFCAMDAYATLYGLCPAGPYALAFDWDDSIVNDPTARKQQFWQYVEAGRFPFARYLVEFEGYSEDEAAAIAAEAAAAEPLTFGAFPPGDA
;
A
#
# COMPACT_ATOMS: atom_id res chain seq x y z
N GLU A 1 -28.70 2.47 -9.42
CA GLU A 1 -27.50 1.83 -8.82
C GLU A 1 -26.71 1.02 -9.84
N PHE A 2 -27.27 -0.07 -10.39
CA PHE A 2 -26.55 -0.98 -11.30
C PHE A 2 -25.95 -0.30 -12.55
N GLN A 3 -26.71 0.60 -13.19
CA GLN A 3 -26.23 1.36 -14.36
C GLN A 3 -25.10 2.36 -14.02
N CYS A 4 -24.95 2.72 -12.75
CA CYS A 4 -23.93 3.65 -12.27
C CYS A 4 -22.74 2.92 -11.62
N GLY A 5 -22.65 1.58 -11.75
CA GLY A 5 -21.60 0.78 -11.11
C GLY A 5 -21.71 0.67 -9.59
N LEU A 6 -22.79 1.19 -8.98
CA LEU A 6 -23.00 1.14 -7.55
C LEU A 6 -23.53 -0.22 -7.11
N ALA A 7 -23.02 -0.70 -5.98
CA ALA A 7 -23.46 -1.92 -5.33
C ALA A 7 -24.90 -1.75 -4.81
N TYR A 8 -25.68 -2.82 -4.90
CA TYR A 8 -27.05 -2.82 -4.43
C TYR A 8 -27.12 -2.52 -2.93
N GLY A 9 -28.00 -1.62 -2.52
CA GLY A 9 -28.14 -1.20 -1.12
C GLY A 9 -27.22 -0.04 -0.71
N THR A 10 -26.54 0.62 -1.65
CA THR A 10 -25.75 1.83 -1.36
C THR A 10 -26.65 3.06 -1.15
N ILE A 11 -27.71 3.18 -1.95
CA ILE A 11 -28.73 4.24 -1.83
C ILE A 11 -30.15 3.66 -1.67
N SER A 12 -30.34 2.37 -1.94
CA SER A 12 -31.58 1.63 -1.72
C SER A 12 -31.65 1.07 -0.30
N ASN A 13 -32.87 1.05 0.28
CA ASN A 13 -33.13 0.70 1.67
C ASN A 13 -32.48 -0.66 2.03
N PRO A 14 -31.51 -0.71 2.97
CA PRO A 14 -30.88 -1.95 3.34
C PRO A 14 -31.92 -2.81 4.06
N GLN A 15 -32.46 -3.82 3.38
CA GLN A 15 -33.03 -4.95 4.10
C GLN A 15 -31.93 -5.42 5.06
N SER A 16 -32.21 -5.29 6.37
CA SER A 16 -31.34 -5.63 7.47
C SER A 16 -31.16 -7.15 7.56
N VAL A 17 -30.63 -7.73 6.50
CA VAL A 17 -30.08 -9.07 6.51
C VAL A 17 -28.72 -8.92 7.17
N GLU A 18 -28.52 -9.60 8.29
CA GLU A 18 -27.20 -9.77 8.90
C GLU A 18 -26.32 -10.49 7.87
N LYS A 19 -25.59 -9.71 7.08
CA LYS A 19 -24.64 -10.23 6.10
C LYS A 19 -23.28 -10.34 6.76
N THR A 20 -22.66 -11.49 6.58
CA THR A 20 -21.30 -11.73 7.06
C THR A 20 -20.33 -10.78 6.33
N ALA A 21 -19.23 -10.35 6.96
CA ALA A 21 -18.31 -9.36 6.39
C ALA A 21 -17.80 -9.73 4.98
N GLU A 22 -17.65 -11.02 4.68
CA GLU A 22 -17.26 -11.53 3.36
C GLU A 22 -18.36 -11.35 2.31
N GLU A 23 -19.64 -11.54 2.67
CA GLU A 23 -20.78 -11.35 1.77
C GLU A 23 -20.98 -9.87 1.43
N VAL A 24 -20.70 -8.98 2.38
CA VAL A 24 -20.69 -7.53 2.12
C VAL A 24 -19.55 -7.14 1.20
N ARG A 25 -18.35 -7.71 1.39
CA ARG A 25 -17.19 -7.49 0.49
C ARG A 25 -17.49 -8.02 -0.93
N ALA A 26 -18.05 -9.22 -1.04
CA ALA A 26 -18.45 -9.80 -2.33
C ALA A 26 -19.51 -8.94 -3.03
N SER A 27 -20.51 -8.46 -2.29
CA SER A 27 -21.58 -7.59 -2.83
C SER A 27 -21.05 -6.25 -3.36
N LYS A 28 -19.90 -5.77 -2.87
CA LYS A 28 -19.28 -4.49 -3.27
C LYS A 28 -18.23 -4.63 -4.38
N GLN A 29 -17.87 -5.87 -4.79
CA GLN A 29 -16.89 -6.13 -5.86
C GLN A 29 -17.17 -5.35 -7.15
N ARG A 30 -18.44 -5.21 -7.52
CA ARG A 30 -18.84 -4.47 -8.73
C ARG A 30 -18.46 -2.99 -8.65
N SER A 31 -18.66 -2.36 -7.49
CA SER A 31 -18.28 -0.97 -7.28
C SER A 31 -16.77 -0.79 -7.25
N TYR A 32 -16.04 -1.72 -6.63
CA TYR A 32 -14.58 -1.69 -6.67
C TYR A 32 -14.04 -1.81 -8.09
N ALA A 33 -14.62 -2.69 -8.92
CA ALA A 33 -14.26 -2.81 -10.32
C ALA A 33 -14.53 -1.51 -11.10
N THR A 34 -15.67 -0.85 -10.87
CA THR A 34 -15.97 0.43 -11.51
C THR A 34 -15.00 1.53 -11.08
N VAL A 35 -14.69 1.65 -9.79
CA VAL A 35 -13.72 2.62 -9.27
C VAL A 35 -12.35 2.40 -9.89
N ARG A 36 -11.87 1.14 -9.94
CA ARG A 36 -10.60 0.80 -10.57
C ARG A 36 -10.54 1.20 -12.04
N LEU A 37 -11.61 0.98 -12.80
CA LEU A 37 -11.69 1.39 -14.21
C LEU A 37 -11.63 2.91 -14.35
N ILE A 38 -12.29 3.66 -13.46
CA ILE A 38 -12.23 5.13 -13.44
C ILE A 38 -10.81 5.61 -13.13
N GLN A 39 -10.14 5.01 -12.13
CA GLN A 39 -8.76 5.33 -11.77
C GLN A 39 -7.80 5.10 -12.94
N GLN A 40 -7.93 3.97 -13.65
CA GLN A 40 -7.12 3.67 -14.83
C GLN A 40 -7.36 4.68 -15.97
N ALA A 41 -8.63 5.01 -16.25
CA ALA A 41 -8.96 6.00 -17.27
C ALA A 41 -8.43 7.40 -16.91
N LEU A 42 -8.50 7.77 -15.64
CA LEU A 42 -7.99 9.03 -15.13
C LEU A 42 -6.46 9.10 -15.20
N GLN A 43 -5.77 8.01 -14.85
CA GLN A 43 -4.31 7.94 -14.99
C GLN A 43 -3.88 8.12 -16.45
N ALA A 44 -4.51 7.42 -17.40
CA ALA A 44 -4.21 7.58 -18.83
C ALA A 44 -4.44 9.03 -19.30
N ALA A 45 -5.55 9.66 -18.88
CA ALA A 45 -5.84 11.04 -19.22
C ALA A 45 -4.79 12.03 -18.65
N LEU A 46 -4.27 11.76 -17.45
CA LEU A 46 -3.20 12.57 -16.85
C LEU A 46 -1.86 12.38 -17.59
N GLU A 47 -1.50 11.14 -17.93
CA GLU A 47 -0.31 10.85 -18.72
C GLU A 47 -0.34 11.56 -20.08
N ASP A 48 -1.49 11.53 -20.77
CA ASP A 48 -1.70 12.23 -22.04
C ASP A 48 -1.61 13.76 -21.87
N LEU A 49 -2.16 14.31 -20.79
CA LEU A 49 -2.06 15.75 -20.48
C LEU A 49 -0.60 16.17 -20.29
N PHE A 50 0.17 15.42 -19.51
CA PHE A 50 1.59 15.71 -19.29
C PHE A 50 2.41 15.58 -20.58
N CYS A 51 2.09 14.61 -21.44
CA CYS A 51 2.70 14.50 -22.77
C CYS A 51 2.44 15.75 -23.62
N ALA A 52 1.20 16.25 -23.63
CA ALA A 52 0.86 17.49 -24.33
C ALA A 52 1.60 18.71 -23.74
N MET A 53 1.70 18.79 -22.41
CA MET A 53 2.43 19.88 -21.74
C MET A 53 3.93 19.86 -22.06
N ASP A 54 4.55 18.69 -22.10
CA ASP A 54 5.97 18.52 -22.47
C ASP A 54 6.22 18.93 -23.93
N ALA A 55 5.32 18.55 -24.84
CA ALA A 55 5.38 18.99 -26.23
C ALA A 55 5.30 20.52 -26.37
N TYR A 56 4.41 21.19 -25.62
CA TYR A 56 4.34 22.65 -25.59
C TYR A 56 5.56 23.29 -24.96
N ALA A 57 6.08 22.73 -23.86
CA ALA A 57 7.27 23.25 -23.18
C ALA A 57 8.51 23.19 -24.10
N THR A 58 8.65 22.11 -24.86
CA THR A 58 9.71 21.93 -25.86
C THR A 58 9.54 22.90 -27.03
N LEU A 59 8.31 23.07 -27.55
CA LEU A 59 8.04 23.96 -28.68
C LEU A 59 8.35 25.43 -28.37
N TYR A 60 7.98 25.89 -27.17
CA TYR A 60 8.22 27.27 -26.74
C TYR A 60 9.59 27.49 -26.09
N GLY A 61 10.44 26.45 -26.04
CA GLY A 61 11.78 26.54 -25.46
C GLY A 61 11.79 26.87 -23.96
N LEU A 62 10.72 26.52 -23.24
CA LEU A 62 10.57 26.78 -21.80
C LEU A 62 11.44 25.84 -20.96
N CYS A 63 11.71 24.64 -21.45
CA CYS A 63 12.50 23.61 -20.80
C CYS A 63 13.35 22.86 -21.85
N PRO A 64 14.60 22.45 -21.54
CA PRO A 64 15.33 21.51 -22.38
C PRO A 64 14.58 20.18 -22.46
N ALA A 65 14.51 19.61 -23.67
CA ALA A 65 13.88 18.31 -23.90
C ALA A 65 14.55 17.23 -23.03
N GLY A 66 13.76 16.50 -22.26
CA GLY A 66 14.26 15.48 -21.33
C GLY A 66 13.15 14.55 -20.83
N PRO A 67 13.52 13.38 -20.28
CA PRO A 67 12.54 12.44 -19.74
C PRO A 67 11.90 13.01 -18.47
N TYR A 68 10.58 12.92 -18.37
CA TYR A 68 9.83 13.17 -17.14
C TYR A 68 9.36 11.85 -16.54
N ALA A 69 9.23 11.80 -15.21
CA ALA A 69 8.71 10.65 -14.49
C ALA A 69 7.40 11.05 -13.81
N LEU A 70 6.35 10.26 -14.01
CA LEU A 70 5.08 10.40 -13.31
C LEU A 70 4.93 9.23 -12.32
N ALA A 71 4.49 9.55 -11.11
CA ALA A 71 4.16 8.56 -10.10
C ALA A 71 2.69 8.78 -9.69
N PHE A 72 1.88 7.73 -9.83
CA PHE A 72 0.49 7.72 -9.39
C PHE A 72 0.33 6.66 -8.31
N ASP A 73 -0.23 7.06 -7.17
CA ASP A 73 -0.61 6.15 -6.10
C ASP A 73 -2.13 6.24 -5.89
N TRP A 74 -2.81 5.14 -6.20
CA TRP A 74 -4.26 5.01 -6.03
C TRP A 74 -4.51 4.10 -4.82
N ASP A 75 -4.65 4.70 -3.64
CA ASP A 75 -4.95 3.93 -2.44
C ASP A 75 -6.39 3.34 -2.50
N ASP A 76 -6.50 2.04 -2.19
CA ASP A 76 -7.76 1.31 -2.08
C ASP A 76 -7.89 0.72 -0.68
N SER A 77 -8.00 1.63 0.28
CA SER A 77 -8.17 1.35 1.72
C SER A 77 -9.47 0.61 2.07
N ILE A 78 -10.40 0.51 1.12
CA ILE A 78 -11.64 -0.24 1.31
C ILE A 78 -11.47 -1.72 0.93
N VAL A 79 -10.67 -2.03 -0.09
CA VAL A 79 -10.42 -3.42 -0.52
C VAL A 79 -9.27 -4.06 0.25
N ASN A 80 -8.23 -3.28 0.59
CA ASN A 80 -7.15 -3.73 1.45
C ASN A 80 -7.31 -3.16 2.87
N ASP A 81 -7.55 -4.02 3.85
CA ASP A 81 -7.51 -3.63 5.25
C ASP A 81 -6.05 -3.27 5.62
N PRO A 82 -5.76 -1.99 5.94
CA PRO A 82 -4.40 -1.57 6.26
C PRO A 82 -3.84 -2.32 7.48
N THR A 83 -4.71 -2.74 8.39
CA THR A 83 -4.35 -3.54 9.58
C THR A 83 -3.90 -4.94 9.18
N ALA A 84 -4.63 -5.59 8.27
CA ALA A 84 -4.29 -6.91 7.78
C ALA A 84 -2.97 -6.89 6.99
N ARG A 85 -2.76 -5.85 6.16
CA ARG A 85 -1.50 -5.65 5.44
C ARG A 85 -0.34 -5.46 6.43
N LYS A 86 -0.49 -4.58 7.41
CA LYS A 86 0.52 -4.35 8.46
C LYS A 86 0.86 -5.64 9.21
N GLN A 87 -0.14 -6.43 9.59
CA GLN A 87 0.04 -7.70 10.28
C GLN A 87 0.74 -8.77 9.41
N GLN A 88 0.41 -8.86 8.11
CA GLN A 88 1.09 -9.78 7.19
C GLN A 88 2.56 -9.41 7.00
N PHE A 89 2.87 -8.12 6.83
CA PHE A 89 4.25 -7.67 6.68
C PHE A 89 5.05 -7.82 7.97
N TRP A 90 4.43 -7.65 9.13
CA TRP A 90 5.05 -7.97 10.42
C TRP A 90 5.48 -9.44 10.50
N GLN A 91 4.64 -10.38 10.05
CA GLN A 91 5.01 -11.81 9.99
C GLN A 91 6.20 -12.07 9.05
N TYR A 92 6.32 -11.34 7.94
CA TYR A 92 7.47 -11.46 7.05
C TYR A 92 8.76 -10.87 7.65
N VAL A 93 8.64 -9.84 8.49
CA VAL A 93 9.77 -9.30 9.27
C VAL A 93 10.22 -10.33 10.30
N GLU A 94 9.31 -10.92 11.08
CA GLU A 94 9.61 -11.98 12.04
C GLU A 94 10.24 -13.21 11.37
N ALA A 95 9.78 -13.57 10.17
CA ALA A 95 10.34 -14.66 9.38
C ALA A 95 11.69 -14.32 8.70
N GLY A 96 12.19 -13.08 8.84
CA GLY A 96 13.44 -12.62 8.22
C GLY A 96 13.38 -12.48 6.70
N ARG A 97 12.17 -12.51 6.10
CA ARG A 97 11.97 -12.38 4.64
C ARG A 97 11.80 -10.92 4.21
N PHE A 98 11.55 -10.02 5.14
CA PHE A 98 11.37 -8.58 4.91
C PHE A 98 12.24 -7.74 5.86
N PRO A 99 13.01 -6.73 5.38
CA PRO A 99 13.85 -5.90 6.23
C PRO A 99 13.02 -5.05 7.21
N PHE A 100 13.38 -5.08 8.50
CA PHE A 100 12.69 -4.33 9.54
C PHE A 100 12.71 -2.80 9.31
N ALA A 101 13.84 -2.25 8.83
CA ALA A 101 13.94 -0.83 8.49
C ALA A 101 12.91 -0.42 7.42
N ARG A 102 12.69 -1.25 6.40
CA ARG A 102 11.69 -0.97 5.36
C ARG A 102 10.26 -0.97 5.92
N TYR A 103 9.98 -1.87 6.86
CA TYR A 103 8.68 -1.93 7.52
C TYR A 103 8.38 -0.64 8.31
N LEU A 104 9.39 -0.10 9.02
CA LEU A 104 9.25 1.15 9.76
C LEU A 104 8.97 2.35 8.86
N VAL A 105 9.62 2.43 7.69
CA VAL A 105 9.37 3.49 6.71
C VAL A 105 7.99 3.34 6.06
N GLU A 106 7.66 2.14 5.58
CA GLU A 106 6.43 1.90 4.81
C GLU A 106 5.14 1.89 5.65
N PHE A 107 5.19 1.41 6.91
CA PHE A 107 3.99 1.20 7.73
C PHE A 107 3.90 2.09 8.98
N GLU A 108 5.03 2.52 9.54
CA GLU A 108 5.05 3.38 10.74
C GLU A 108 5.39 4.84 10.40
N GLY A 109 5.83 5.13 9.17
CA GLY A 109 6.06 6.48 8.67
C GLY A 109 7.33 7.15 9.21
N TYR A 110 8.30 6.38 9.70
CA TYR A 110 9.61 6.92 10.09
C TYR A 110 10.43 7.36 8.88
N SER A 111 11.31 8.34 9.08
CA SER A 111 12.32 8.67 8.08
C SER A 111 13.30 7.52 7.88
N GLU A 112 13.94 7.43 6.70
CA GLU A 112 14.91 6.34 6.40
C GLU A 112 16.05 6.28 7.43
N ASP A 113 16.51 7.45 7.89
CA ASP A 113 17.59 7.58 8.88
C ASP A 113 17.16 7.09 10.27
N GLU A 114 15.95 7.45 10.73
CA GLU A 114 15.39 6.98 12.00
C GLU A 114 15.10 5.48 11.98
N ALA A 115 14.56 4.98 10.87
CA ALA A 115 14.27 3.56 10.68
C ALA A 115 15.55 2.71 10.70
N ALA A 116 16.64 3.21 10.12
CA ALA A 116 17.95 2.56 10.16
C ALA A 116 18.53 2.53 11.58
N ALA A 117 18.37 3.63 12.34
CA ALA A 117 18.81 3.68 13.74
C ALA A 117 18.04 2.69 14.63
N ILE A 118 16.70 2.67 14.53
CA ILE A 118 15.85 1.73 15.29
C ILE A 118 16.15 0.27 14.89
N ALA A 119 16.39 0.01 13.60
CA ALA A 119 16.76 -1.32 13.14
C ALA A 119 18.14 -1.76 13.64
N ALA A 120 19.10 -0.82 13.73
CA ALA A 120 20.41 -1.08 14.30
C ALA A 120 20.34 -1.33 15.82
N GLU A 121 19.51 -0.58 16.56
CA GLU A 121 19.25 -0.80 17.98
C GLU A 121 18.59 -2.17 18.22
N ALA A 122 17.60 -2.55 17.41
CA ALA A 122 16.96 -3.86 17.49
C ALA A 122 17.92 -5.01 17.17
N ALA A 123 18.79 -4.85 16.16
CA ALA A 123 19.82 -5.83 15.82
C ALA A 123 20.90 -5.95 16.92
N ALA A 124 21.22 -4.85 17.61
CA ALA A 124 22.13 -4.86 18.75
C ALA A 124 21.51 -5.48 20.02
N ALA A 125 20.17 -5.61 20.06
CA ALA A 125 19.42 -6.16 21.20
C ALA A 125 19.14 -7.67 21.10
N GLU A 126 19.44 -8.34 19.98
CA GLU A 126 19.33 -9.80 19.86
C GLU A 126 20.31 -10.53 20.81
N PRO A 127 19.90 -11.71 21.31
CA PRO A 127 19.89 -11.99 22.73
C PRO A 127 21.30 -12.21 23.28
N LEU A 128 21.50 -11.76 24.52
CA LEU A 128 22.54 -12.27 25.42
C LEU A 128 22.47 -13.80 25.41
N THR A 129 23.25 -14.41 24.52
CA THR A 129 23.51 -15.84 24.46
C THR A 129 24.13 -16.19 25.81
N PHE A 130 23.29 -16.72 26.70
CA PHE A 130 23.75 -17.27 27.96
C PHE A 130 24.60 -18.47 27.57
N GLY A 131 25.92 -18.29 27.67
CA GLY A 131 26.91 -19.24 27.18
C GLY A 131 26.57 -20.67 27.63
N ALA A 132 26.85 -21.62 26.74
CA ALA A 132 26.67 -23.05 26.99
C ALA A 132 27.13 -23.39 28.42
N PHE A 133 26.20 -23.93 29.22
CA PHE A 133 26.49 -24.38 30.57
C PHE A 133 27.66 -25.38 30.48
N PRO A 134 28.76 -25.19 31.23
CA PRO A 134 29.89 -26.10 31.16
C PRO A 134 29.39 -27.52 31.49
N PRO A 135 29.88 -28.56 30.78
CA PRO A 135 29.46 -29.93 31.06
C PRO A 135 29.78 -30.21 32.53
N GLY A 136 28.74 -30.53 33.30
CA GLY A 136 28.89 -30.84 34.71
C GLY A 136 29.84 -32.00 34.89
N ASP A 137 30.86 -31.81 35.72
CA ASP A 137 31.71 -32.88 36.20
C ASP A 137 30.82 -33.88 36.95
N ALA A 138 30.79 -35.11 36.45
CA ALA A 138 30.13 -36.28 37.03
C ALA A 138 30.92 -36.82 38.23
#